data_AF-A0A962V757-F1
#
_entry.id   AF-A0A962V757-F1
#
_cell.length_a   1.000
_cell.length_b   1.000
_cell.length_c   1.000
_cell.angle_alpha   90.00
_cell.angle_beta   90.00
_cell.angle_gamma   90.00
#
_symmetry.space_group_name_H-M   'P 1'
#
loop_
_entity.id
_entity.type
_entity.pdbx_description
1 polymer ?
#
loop_
_entity_poly.entity_id
_entity_poly.type
_entity_poly.pdbx_seq_one_letter_code
_entity_poly.pdbx_strand_id
1 'polypeptide(L)'
;MPDIRALCWPTERLAEGLEALAQRAGYAVVSSAELIPAPPEHFDEDNWLELATSRMGLEVEAVQAAYPAMQDLLRRAAPALLAITHTDEAGNSERGYVLVLAGGWWRVRVLTPDLTVVKISVAALAQHMTQTLEAEAGQEFAQVLQAAGIPEERRAQAMKVLLRERLANVQVADCWLLRLPPSASFWQQLRQTGALGRLLTLFSAHAIYQGLQIAGWWV
;
A
#
# COMPACT_ATOMS: atom_id res chain seq x y z
N MET A 1 0.42 -10.10 17.63
CA MET A 1 0.54 -9.34 16.35
C MET A 1 1.15 -8.00 16.71
N PRO A 2 2.04 -7.41 15.88
CA PRO A 2 2.54 -6.07 16.16
C PRO A 2 1.36 -5.09 16.17
N ASP A 3 1.33 -4.19 17.14
CA ASP A 3 0.33 -3.14 17.23
C ASP A 3 0.47 -2.20 16.03
N ILE A 4 -0.58 -2.09 15.21
CA ILE A 4 -0.54 -1.27 13.99
C ILE A 4 -0.31 0.20 14.35
N ARG A 5 -0.81 0.66 15.51
CA ARG A 5 -0.63 2.05 15.97
C ARG A 5 0.85 2.41 16.14
N ALA A 6 1.65 1.48 16.68
CA ALA A 6 3.09 1.70 16.87
C ALA A 6 3.89 1.72 15.55
N LEU A 7 3.29 1.26 14.44
CA LEU A 7 3.90 1.27 13.11
C LEU A 7 3.50 2.52 12.30
N CYS A 8 2.52 3.29 12.77
CA CYS A 8 2.04 4.47 12.10
C CYS A 8 2.98 5.65 12.28
N TRP A 9 3.26 6.33 11.17
CA TRP A 9 3.97 7.59 11.14
C TRP A 9 3.04 8.73 11.54
N PRO A 10 3.49 9.62 12.43
CA PRO A 10 2.77 10.86 12.70
C PRO A 10 2.88 11.78 11.49
N THR A 11 1.85 12.60 11.27
CA THR A 11 1.76 13.59 10.18
C THR A 11 3.01 14.46 10.07
N GLU A 12 3.57 14.88 11.22
CA GLU A 12 4.76 15.75 11.29
C GLU A 12 6.01 15.11 10.69
N ARG A 13 6.15 13.78 10.78
CA ARG A 13 7.30 13.03 10.27
C ARG A 13 7.03 12.37 8.92
N LEU A 14 5.93 12.72 8.25
CA LEU A 14 5.53 12.10 7.00
C LEU A 14 6.56 12.33 5.88
N ALA A 15 7.16 13.53 5.82
CA ALA A 15 8.21 13.84 4.83
C ALA A 15 9.46 12.97 5.01
N GLU A 16 9.91 12.78 6.25
CA GLU A 16 11.03 11.89 6.61
C GLU A 16 10.70 10.44 6.21
N GLY A 17 9.47 10.02 6.49
CA GLY A 17 8.97 8.71 6.12
C GLY A 17 8.98 8.47 4.61
N LEU A 18 8.49 9.43 3.82
CA LEU A 18 8.49 9.36 2.36
C LEU A 18 9.91 9.29 1.78
N GLU A 19 10.84 10.10 2.29
CA GLU A 19 12.24 10.03 1.88
C GLU A 19 12.83 8.65 2.20
N ALA A 20 12.63 8.16 3.41
CA ALA A 20 13.12 6.85 3.82
C ALA A 20 12.49 5.70 3.02
N LEU A 21 11.19 5.79 2.71
CA LEU A 21 10.49 4.85 1.83
C LEU A 21 11.11 4.86 0.44
N ALA A 22 11.36 6.05 -0.13
CA ALA A 22 11.94 6.19 -1.45
C ALA A 22 13.37 5.62 -1.52
N GLN A 23 14.22 5.98 -0.56
CA GLN A 23 15.58 5.45 -0.46
C GLN A 23 15.59 3.92 -0.31
N ARG A 24 14.74 3.37 0.56
CA ARG A 24 14.62 1.91 0.79
C ARG A 24 14.03 1.18 -0.42
N ALA A 25 13.16 1.83 -1.18
CA ALA A 25 12.62 1.32 -2.45
C ALA A 25 13.65 1.39 -3.60
N GLY A 26 14.80 2.03 -3.38
CA GLY A 26 15.88 2.16 -4.35
C GLY A 26 15.69 3.33 -5.32
N TYR A 27 14.83 4.30 -4.98
CA TYR A 27 14.71 5.54 -5.74
C TYR A 27 15.87 6.48 -5.39
N ALA A 28 16.37 7.18 -6.42
CA ALA A 28 17.33 8.27 -6.21
C ALA A 28 16.55 9.52 -5.82
N VAL A 29 16.67 9.94 -4.56
CA VAL A 29 15.98 11.13 -4.04
C VAL A 29 16.80 12.37 -4.38
N VAL A 30 16.16 13.35 -5.02
CA VAL A 30 16.83 14.59 -5.50
C VAL A 30 16.93 15.65 -4.39
N SER A 31 16.03 15.63 -3.41
CA SER A 31 15.92 16.61 -2.34
C SER A 31 15.59 15.96 -1.00
N SER A 32 16.26 16.36 0.08
CA SER A 32 16.04 15.83 1.44
C SER A 32 14.71 16.29 2.05
N ALA A 33 14.17 15.49 2.96
CA ALA A 33 12.92 15.76 3.68
C ALA A 33 12.95 17.07 4.47
N GLU A 34 14.12 17.51 4.94
CA GLU A 34 14.29 18.76 5.70
C GLU A 34 13.90 20.02 4.88
N LEU A 35 13.91 19.92 3.56
CA LEU A 35 13.50 20.99 2.64
C LEU A 35 12.01 20.94 2.28
N ILE A 36 11.28 19.93 2.76
CA ILE A 36 9.84 19.76 2.51
C ILE A 36 9.10 20.28 3.75
N PRO A 37 8.18 21.25 3.58
CA PRO A 37 7.42 21.75 4.71
C PRO A 37 6.57 20.63 5.32
N ALA A 38 6.55 20.57 6.65
CA ALA A 38 5.64 19.68 7.36
C ALA A 38 4.18 19.97 6.93
N PRO A 39 3.32 18.94 6.86
CA PRO A 39 1.92 19.16 6.52
C PRO A 39 1.26 20.04 7.61
N PRO A 40 0.42 21.02 7.24
CA PRO A 40 -0.41 21.71 8.22
C PRO A 40 -1.42 20.75 8.87
N GLU A 41 -1.99 21.11 10.04
CA GLU A 41 -2.94 20.23 10.76
C GLU A 41 -4.12 19.78 9.89
N HIS A 42 -4.59 20.66 9.00
CA HIS A 42 -5.62 20.37 8.02
C HIS A 42 -5.04 20.67 6.64
N PHE A 43 -4.86 19.62 5.85
CA PHE A 43 -4.32 19.72 4.50
C PHE A 43 -5.03 18.73 3.60
N ASP A 44 -4.97 19.01 2.31
CA ASP A 44 -5.38 18.05 1.28
C ASP A 44 -4.19 17.10 1.04
N GLU A 45 -4.37 15.82 1.40
CA GLU A 45 -3.32 14.81 1.32
C GLU A 45 -2.78 14.67 -0.11
N ASP A 46 -3.64 14.70 -1.12
CA ASP A 46 -3.25 14.55 -2.53
C ASP A 46 -2.29 15.68 -2.93
N ASN A 47 -2.68 16.92 -2.66
CA ASN A 47 -1.91 18.10 -3.03
C ASN A 47 -0.57 18.20 -2.28
N TRP A 48 -0.55 17.87 -0.99
CA TRP A 48 0.70 17.89 -0.23
C TRP A 48 1.64 16.75 -0.64
N LEU A 49 1.10 15.54 -0.87
CA LEU A 49 1.89 14.41 -1.36
C LEU A 49 2.46 14.68 -2.75
N GLU A 50 1.68 15.27 -3.65
CA GLU A 50 2.15 15.67 -4.98
C GLU A 50 3.30 16.69 -4.88
N LEU A 51 3.16 17.70 -4.02
CA LEU A 51 4.21 18.70 -3.80
C LEU A 51 5.47 18.08 -3.16
N ALA A 52 5.31 17.22 -2.16
CA ALA A 52 6.42 16.56 -1.47
C ALA A 52 7.17 15.60 -2.40
N THR A 53 6.46 14.75 -3.13
CA THR A 53 7.05 13.79 -4.07
C THR A 53 7.68 14.47 -5.27
N SER A 54 7.07 15.53 -5.81
CA SER A 54 7.64 16.33 -6.90
C SER A 54 9.02 16.90 -6.53
N ARG A 55 9.19 17.39 -5.30
CA ARG A 55 10.51 17.86 -4.81
C ARG A 55 11.54 16.74 -4.72
N MET A 56 11.10 15.52 -4.45
CA MET A 56 11.97 14.33 -4.42
C MET A 56 12.27 13.76 -5.81
N GLY A 57 11.64 14.27 -6.87
CA GLY A 57 11.72 13.72 -8.24
C GLY A 57 10.87 12.47 -8.44
N LEU A 58 9.81 12.32 -7.64
CA LEU A 58 8.89 11.19 -7.62
C LEU A 58 7.47 11.66 -7.97
N GLU A 59 6.62 10.72 -8.35
CA GLU A 59 5.20 10.96 -8.54
C GLU A 59 4.39 10.11 -7.55
N VAL A 60 3.23 10.64 -7.18
CA VAL A 60 2.26 9.95 -6.34
C VAL A 60 0.98 9.72 -7.14
N GLU A 61 0.41 8.52 -7.03
CA GLU A 61 -0.88 8.18 -7.65
C GLU A 61 -1.86 7.76 -6.55
N ALA A 62 -2.90 8.56 -6.34
CA ALA A 62 -4.02 8.18 -5.49
C ALA A 62 -4.76 7.00 -6.12
N VAL A 63 -4.85 5.89 -5.39
CA VAL A 63 -5.54 4.70 -5.86
C VAL A 63 -6.74 4.43 -4.97
N GLN A 64 -7.89 4.44 -5.61
CA GLN A 64 -9.14 4.06 -4.98
C GLN A 64 -9.38 2.58 -5.22
N ALA A 65 -9.67 1.85 -4.14
CA ALA A 65 -10.10 0.46 -4.24
C ALA A 65 -11.45 0.25 -3.56
N ALA A 66 -12.27 -0.56 -4.23
CA ALA A 66 -13.46 -1.11 -3.62
C ALA A 66 -13.08 -1.98 -2.41
N TYR A 67 -13.90 -1.96 -1.36
CA TYR A 67 -13.78 -2.80 -0.17
C TYR A 67 -13.34 -4.27 -0.46
N PRO A 68 -13.99 -5.02 -1.37
CA PRO A 68 -13.61 -6.41 -1.64
C PRO A 68 -12.21 -6.56 -2.28
N ALA A 69 -11.71 -5.52 -2.94
CA ALA A 69 -10.41 -5.51 -3.61
C ALA A 69 -9.26 -5.05 -2.69
N MET A 70 -9.56 -4.62 -1.45
CA MET A 70 -8.57 -4.02 -0.54
C MET A 70 -7.36 -4.94 -0.29
N GLN A 71 -7.58 -6.23 -0.02
CA GLN A 71 -6.46 -7.15 0.20
C GLN A 71 -5.60 -7.34 -1.05
N ASP A 72 -6.21 -7.35 -2.24
CA ASP A 72 -5.46 -7.50 -3.50
C ASP A 72 -4.70 -6.24 -3.86
N LEU A 73 -5.25 -5.06 -3.52
CA LEU A 73 -4.53 -3.80 -3.59
C LEU A 73 -3.30 -3.86 -2.66
N LEU A 74 -3.46 -4.18 -1.38
CA LEU A 74 -2.34 -4.21 -0.42
C LEU A 74 -1.23 -5.20 -0.81
N ARG A 75 -1.58 -6.29 -1.50
CA ARG A 75 -0.60 -7.26 -2.04
C ARG A 75 0.28 -6.66 -3.13
N ARG A 76 -0.23 -5.68 -3.89
CA ARG A 76 0.40 -5.13 -5.11
C ARG A 76 0.82 -3.67 -4.96
N ALA A 77 0.34 -2.97 -3.94
CA ALA A 77 0.44 -1.53 -3.79
C ALA A 77 1.84 -1.03 -3.41
N ALA A 78 2.90 -1.83 -3.47
CA ALA A 78 4.19 -1.35 -3.00
C ALA A 78 5.09 -0.79 -4.12
N PRO A 79 5.84 0.29 -3.87
CA PRO A 79 5.85 1.09 -2.65
C PRO A 79 4.62 2.03 -2.53
N ALA A 80 4.03 2.11 -1.32
CA ALA A 80 2.84 2.94 -1.04
C ALA A 80 2.86 3.64 0.31
N LEU A 81 2.06 4.68 0.39
CA LEU A 81 1.56 5.31 1.60
C LEU A 81 0.10 4.88 1.82
N LEU A 82 -0.24 4.52 3.06
CA LEU A 82 -1.63 4.25 3.47
C LEU A 82 -1.99 5.21 4.60
N ALA A 83 -3.10 5.92 4.50
CA ALA A 83 -3.63 6.67 5.64
C ALA A 83 -4.51 5.76 6.49
N ILE A 84 -4.36 5.90 7.81
CA ILE A 84 -5.15 5.19 8.80
C ILE A 84 -5.67 6.21 9.78
N THR A 85 -6.99 6.23 9.97
CA THR A 85 -7.62 7.03 11.01
C THR A 85 -7.77 6.19 12.26
N HIS A 86 -7.21 6.68 13.37
CA HIS A 86 -7.33 6.09 14.68
C HIS A 86 -8.25 6.94 15.53
N THR A 87 -9.37 6.39 15.96
CA THR A 87 -10.22 7.03 16.98
C THR A 87 -9.75 6.58 18.36
N ASP A 88 -9.42 7.53 19.22
CA ASP A 88 -9.08 7.29 20.62
C ASP A 88 -10.34 7.12 21.49
N GLU A 89 -10.17 6.60 22.72
CA GLU A 89 -11.26 6.40 23.69
C GLU A 89 -12.00 7.71 24.05
N ALA A 90 -11.30 8.85 23.94
CA ALA A 90 -11.86 10.19 24.10
C ALA A 90 -12.68 10.69 22.88
N GLY A 91 -12.77 9.90 21.81
CA GLY A 91 -13.45 10.26 20.56
C GLY A 91 -12.64 11.16 19.63
N ASN A 92 -11.37 11.45 19.96
CA ASN A 92 -10.49 12.20 19.08
C ASN A 92 -9.98 11.29 17.94
N SER A 93 -10.07 11.76 16.70
CA SER A 93 -9.61 11.00 15.53
C SER A 93 -8.24 11.53 15.09
N GLU A 94 -7.21 10.73 15.30
CA GLU A 94 -5.85 11.02 14.85
C GLU A 94 -5.56 10.31 13.53
N ARG A 95 -4.92 11.04 12.61
CA ARG A 95 -4.43 10.50 11.35
C ARG A 95 -3.01 9.96 11.53
N GLY A 96 -2.82 8.69 11.17
CA GLY A 96 -1.52 8.03 11.10
C GLY A 96 -1.26 7.47 9.70
N TYR A 97 0.00 7.32 9.33
CA TYR A 97 0.37 6.84 8.00
C TYR A 97 1.21 5.57 8.06
N VAL A 98 0.86 4.56 7.27
CA VAL A 98 1.66 3.33 7.14
C VAL A 98 2.37 3.31 5.81
N LEU A 99 3.69 3.22 5.87
CA LEU A 99 4.55 3.17 4.69
C LEU A 99 4.80 1.73 4.29
N VAL A 100 4.26 1.31 3.15
CA VAL A 100 4.44 -0.03 2.60
C VAL A 100 5.63 -0.02 1.65
N LEU A 101 6.71 -0.69 2.06
CA LEU A 101 7.92 -0.82 1.25
C LEU A 101 7.78 -1.90 0.17
N ALA A 102 7.14 -3.03 0.50
CA ALA A 102 6.98 -4.14 -0.43
C ALA A 102 5.73 -4.98 -0.12
N GLY A 103 5.02 -5.32 -1.18
CA GLY A 103 3.89 -6.22 -1.18
C GLY A 103 4.30 -7.69 -1.07
N GLY A 104 3.37 -8.51 -0.63
CA GLY A 104 3.53 -9.96 -0.59
C GLY A 104 2.18 -10.63 -0.45
N TRP A 105 2.10 -11.92 -0.80
CA TRP A 105 0.82 -12.64 -0.86
C TRP A 105 0.09 -12.71 0.49
N TRP A 106 0.84 -12.91 1.58
CA TRP A 106 0.31 -13.03 2.97
C TRP A 106 0.73 -11.88 3.88
N ARG A 107 1.87 -11.26 3.60
CA ARG A 107 2.51 -10.26 4.46
C ARG A 107 3.06 -9.11 3.64
N VAL A 108 2.92 -7.89 4.14
CA VAL A 108 3.53 -6.68 3.60
C VAL A 108 4.67 -6.25 4.50
N ARG A 109 5.71 -5.68 3.89
CA ARG A 109 6.83 -5.04 4.61
C ARG A 109 6.50 -3.58 4.77
N VAL A 110 6.42 -3.13 6.02
CA VAL A 110 6.15 -1.74 6.38
C VAL A 110 7.39 -1.11 7.01
N LEU A 111 7.57 0.18 6.76
CA LEU A 111 8.61 0.98 7.39
C LEU A 111 8.02 1.68 8.61
N THR A 112 8.63 1.52 9.79
CA THR A 112 8.20 2.16 11.04
C THR A 112 8.85 3.53 11.22
N PRO A 113 8.33 4.39 12.12
CA PRO A 113 8.94 5.70 12.45
C PRO A 113 10.38 5.62 12.95
N ASP A 114 10.79 4.46 13.49
CA ASP A 114 12.17 4.15 13.89
C ASP A 114 13.06 3.72 12.71
N LEU A 115 12.58 3.89 11.47
CA LEU A 115 13.24 3.46 10.24
C LEU A 115 13.49 1.94 10.18
N THR A 116 12.77 1.14 10.94
CA THR A 116 12.88 -0.33 10.92
C THR A 116 11.87 -0.94 9.96
N VAL A 117 12.20 -2.10 9.36
CA VAL A 117 11.27 -2.81 8.47
C VAL A 117 10.61 -3.95 9.23
N VAL A 118 9.28 -3.89 9.37
CA VAL A 118 8.47 -4.91 10.05
C VAL A 118 7.57 -5.61 9.02
N LYS A 119 7.27 -6.88 9.25
CA LYS A 119 6.34 -7.67 8.42
C LYS A 119 4.99 -7.75 9.11
N ILE A 120 3.93 -7.28 8.46
CA ILE A 120 2.55 -7.39 8.96
C ILE A 120 1.69 -8.19 8.00
N SER A 121 0.66 -8.87 8.52
CA SER A 121 -0.26 -9.64 7.67
C SER A 121 -1.19 -8.73 6.90
N VAL A 122 -1.37 -9.01 5.61
CA VAL A 122 -2.30 -8.27 4.73
C VAL A 122 -3.71 -8.26 5.30
N ALA A 123 -4.17 -9.40 5.81
CA ALA A 123 -5.52 -9.53 6.38
C ALA A 123 -5.74 -8.60 7.58
N ALA A 124 -4.76 -8.51 8.49
CA ALA A 124 -4.88 -7.63 9.67
C ALA A 124 -4.85 -6.15 9.29
N LEU A 125 -4.01 -5.77 8.33
CA LEU A 125 -3.95 -4.39 7.85
C LEU A 125 -5.27 -4.01 7.15
N ALA A 126 -5.77 -4.87 6.27
CA ALA A 126 -7.05 -4.66 5.59
C ALA A 126 -8.20 -4.54 6.61
N GLN A 127 -8.26 -5.46 7.58
CA GLN A 127 -9.27 -5.44 8.63
C GLN A 127 -9.21 -4.14 9.45
N HIS A 128 -8.01 -3.66 9.79
CA HIS A 128 -7.85 -2.42 10.55
C HIS A 128 -8.32 -1.20 9.74
N MET A 129 -7.97 -1.13 8.46
CA MET A 129 -8.42 -0.04 7.57
C MET A 129 -9.93 -0.03 7.36
N THR A 130 -10.57 -1.20 7.31
CA THR A 130 -12.02 -1.30 7.07
C THR A 130 -12.85 -1.32 8.35
N GLN A 131 -12.23 -1.38 9.53
CA GLN A 131 -12.93 -1.56 10.80
C GLN A 131 -13.95 -0.45 11.06
N THR A 132 -13.58 0.81 10.82
CA THR A 132 -14.47 1.96 11.03
C THR A 132 -15.66 1.91 10.06
N LEU A 133 -15.40 1.66 8.77
CA LEU A 133 -16.45 1.52 7.75
C LEU A 133 -17.40 0.35 8.04
N GLU A 134 -16.86 -0.78 8.51
CA GLU A 134 -17.64 -1.95 8.90
C GLU A 134 -18.46 -1.70 10.17
N ALA A 135 -17.92 -0.96 11.14
CA ALA A 135 -18.62 -0.62 12.38
C ALA A 135 -19.81 0.30 12.13
N GLU A 136 -19.62 1.37 11.34
CA GLU A 136 -20.68 2.30 10.94
C GLU A 136 -21.78 1.57 10.16
N ALA A 137 -21.41 0.77 9.16
CA ALA A 137 -22.38 0.02 8.37
C ALA A 137 -23.04 -1.10 9.18
N GLY A 138 -22.32 -1.72 10.13
CA GLY A 138 -22.80 -2.83 10.94
C GLY A 138 -23.88 -2.43 11.93
N GLN A 139 -23.86 -1.20 12.46
CA GLN A 139 -24.89 -0.70 13.38
C GLN A 139 -26.27 -0.66 12.73
N GLU A 140 -26.34 -0.20 11.48
CA GLU A 140 -27.57 -0.11 10.69
C GLU A 140 -28.17 -1.51 10.43
N PHE A 141 -27.34 -2.46 10.01
CA PHE A 141 -27.78 -3.82 9.72
C PHE A 141 -28.09 -4.65 10.96
N ALA A 142 -27.46 -4.36 12.11
CA ALA A 142 -27.67 -5.12 13.34
C ALA A 142 -29.13 -5.03 13.79
N GLN A 143 -29.74 -3.84 13.68
CA GLN A 143 -31.14 -3.60 14.02
C GLN A 143 -32.09 -4.33 13.06
N VAL A 144 -31.82 -4.27 11.76
CA VAL A 144 -32.61 -4.95 10.72
C VAL A 144 -32.55 -6.47 10.85
N LEU A 145 -31.36 -7.02 11.09
CA LEU A 145 -31.17 -8.47 11.31
C LEU A 145 -31.86 -8.95 12.58
N GLN A 146 -31.95 -8.11 13.61
CA GLN A 146 -32.68 -8.42 14.84
C GLN A 146 -34.19 -8.48 14.58
N ALA A 147 -34.72 -7.47 13.89
CA ALA A 147 -36.13 -7.39 13.55
C ALA A 147 -36.57 -8.51 12.59
N ALA A 148 -35.67 -8.98 11.73
CA ALA A 148 -35.92 -10.08 10.80
C ALA A 148 -35.85 -11.48 11.45
N GLY A 149 -35.51 -11.60 12.74
CA GLY A 149 -35.49 -12.87 13.46
C GLY A 149 -34.42 -13.86 12.99
N ILE A 150 -33.31 -13.38 12.42
CA ILE A 150 -32.24 -14.28 11.95
C ILE A 150 -31.55 -14.94 13.16
N PRO A 151 -31.40 -16.28 13.19
CA PRO A 151 -30.70 -16.99 14.27
C PRO A 151 -29.27 -16.46 14.49
N GLU A 152 -28.84 -16.34 15.75
CA GLU A 152 -27.52 -15.79 16.12
C GLU A 152 -26.36 -16.48 15.39
N GLU A 153 -26.42 -17.80 15.21
CA GLU A 153 -25.41 -18.58 14.48
C GLU A 153 -25.22 -18.11 13.03
N ARG A 154 -26.30 -17.65 12.37
CA ARG A 154 -26.28 -17.17 10.98
C ARG A 154 -26.14 -15.66 10.88
N ARG A 155 -26.35 -14.93 11.98
CA ARG A 155 -26.32 -13.46 12.02
C ARG A 155 -24.95 -12.93 11.66
N ALA A 156 -23.87 -13.54 12.14
CA ALA A 156 -22.50 -13.14 11.80
C ALA A 156 -22.18 -13.35 10.31
N GLN A 157 -22.66 -14.45 9.71
CA GLN A 157 -22.46 -14.73 8.30
C GLN A 157 -23.33 -13.81 7.41
N ALA A 158 -24.59 -13.59 7.79
CA ALA A 158 -25.49 -12.66 7.11
C ALA A 158 -24.96 -11.22 7.18
N MET A 159 -24.44 -10.80 8.33
CA MET A 159 -23.79 -9.50 8.50
C MET A 159 -22.61 -9.34 7.54
N LYS A 160 -21.71 -10.33 7.46
CA LYS A 160 -20.56 -10.29 6.53
C LYS A 160 -20.99 -10.17 5.07
N VAL A 161 -22.04 -10.89 4.66
CA VAL A 161 -22.55 -10.83 3.29
C VAL A 161 -23.17 -9.47 2.99
N LEU A 162 -23.99 -8.94 3.91
CA LEU A 162 -24.63 -7.63 3.75
C LEU A 162 -23.61 -6.48 3.75
N LEU A 163 -22.61 -6.53 4.63
CA LEU A 163 -21.50 -5.58 4.64
C LEU A 163 -20.72 -5.64 3.32
N ARG A 164 -20.39 -6.84 2.84
CA ARG A 164 -19.68 -7.00 1.57
C ARG A 164 -20.48 -6.45 0.39
N GLU A 165 -21.79 -6.67 0.36
CA GLU A 165 -22.67 -6.18 -0.70
C GLU A 165 -22.81 -4.65 -0.66
N ARG A 166 -23.04 -4.07 0.53
CA ARG A 166 -23.19 -2.62 0.70
C ARG A 166 -21.89 -1.88 0.42
N LEU A 167 -20.77 -2.42 0.89
CA LEU A 167 -19.45 -1.80 0.74
C LEU A 167 -18.78 -2.15 -0.61
N ALA A 168 -19.39 -3.00 -1.44
CA ALA A 168 -18.82 -3.37 -2.75
C ALA A 168 -18.56 -2.16 -3.66
N ASN A 169 -19.41 -1.13 -3.58
CA ASN A 169 -19.26 0.10 -4.36
C ASN A 169 -18.64 1.26 -3.57
N VAL A 170 -18.31 1.05 -2.29
CA VAL A 170 -17.62 2.08 -1.49
C VAL A 170 -16.14 2.03 -1.86
N GLN A 171 -15.66 3.12 -2.42
CA GLN A 171 -14.25 3.31 -2.73
C GLN A 171 -13.53 3.87 -1.50
N VAL A 172 -12.45 3.20 -1.10
CA VAL A 172 -11.56 3.66 -0.02
C VAL A 172 -10.42 4.43 -0.69
N ALA A 173 -10.30 5.72 -0.37
CA ALA A 173 -9.34 6.64 -0.99
C ALA A 173 -8.02 6.79 -0.21
N ASP A 174 -7.82 6.04 0.88
CA ASP A 174 -6.69 6.22 1.80
C ASP A 174 -5.38 5.50 1.34
N CYS A 175 -5.13 5.41 0.03
CA CYS A 175 -3.94 4.75 -0.52
C CYS A 175 -3.28 5.55 -1.65
N TRP A 176 -1.97 5.77 -1.53
CA TRP A 176 -1.16 6.43 -2.53
C TRP A 176 0.02 5.57 -2.94
N LEU A 177 0.16 5.30 -4.24
CA LEU A 177 1.30 4.60 -4.81
C LEU A 177 2.43 5.57 -5.12
N LEU A 178 3.64 5.23 -4.71
CA LEU A 178 4.83 5.96 -5.08
C LEU A 178 5.37 5.39 -6.40
N ARG A 179 5.53 6.23 -7.42
CA ARG A 179 6.03 5.84 -8.73
C ARG A 179 7.19 6.73 -9.17
N LEU A 180 8.07 6.17 -10.01
CA LEU A 180 9.00 6.96 -10.78
C LEU A 180 8.25 7.63 -11.92
N PRO A 181 8.52 8.91 -12.22
CA PRO A 181 7.99 9.54 -13.41
C PRO A 181 8.42 8.74 -14.65
N PRO A 182 7.57 8.61 -15.68
CA PRO A 182 7.88 7.86 -16.91
C PRO A 182 9.09 8.42 -17.69
N SER A 183 9.58 9.62 -17.34
CA SER A 183 10.80 10.24 -17.85
C SER A 183 12.09 9.76 -17.16
N ALA A 184 12.00 8.96 -16.08
CA ALA A 184 13.16 8.44 -15.36
C ALA A 184 13.79 7.23 -16.07
N SER A 185 15.10 7.06 -15.89
CA SER A 185 15.93 6.14 -16.67
C SER A 185 15.48 4.66 -16.62
N PHE A 186 15.33 4.04 -17.80
CA PHE A 186 14.85 2.66 -18.04
C PHE A 186 15.51 1.58 -17.16
N TRP A 187 16.77 1.79 -16.75
CA TRP A 187 17.55 0.88 -15.90
C TRP A 187 17.06 0.81 -14.45
N GLN A 188 16.48 1.88 -13.91
CA GLN A 188 15.89 1.88 -12.56
C GLN A 188 14.56 1.11 -12.52
N GLN A 189 13.76 1.20 -13.59
CA GLN A 189 12.54 0.39 -13.76
C GLN A 189 12.86 -1.12 -13.93
N LEU A 190 13.96 -1.44 -14.63
CA LEU A 190 14.43 -2.82 -14.85
C LEU A 190 14.96 -3.51 -13.59
N ARG A 191 15.59 -2.76 -12.67
CA ARG A 191 16.05 -3.29 -11.39
C ARG A 191 14.91 -3.61 -10.43
N GLN A 192 13.79 -2.86 -10.49
CA GLN A 192 12.65 -3.06 -9.59
C GLN A 192 11.78 -4.27 -9.92
N THR A 193 11.75 -4.70 -11.19
CA THR A 193 10.92 -5.84 -11.64
C THR A 193 11.61 -7.20 -11.55
N GLY A 194 12.89 -7.26 -11.15
CA GLY A 194 13.67 -8.52 -11.21
C GLY A 194 13.80 -9.09 -12.64
N ALA A 195 13.44 -8.30 -13.66
CA ALA A 195 13.35 -8.72 -15.05
C ALA A 195 14.71 -9.03 -15.67
N LEU A 196 15.81 -8.59 -15.06
CA LEU A 196 17.17 -8.95 -15.44
C LEU A 196 17.42 -10.47 -15.42
N GLY A 197 16.88 -11.19 -14.43
CA GLY A 197 17.01 -12.65 -14.37
C GLY A 197 16.25 -13.36 -15.50
N ARG A 198 15.07 -12.84 -15.86
CA ARG A 198 14.23 -13.36 -16.95
C ARG A 198 14.77 -13.01 -18.34
N LEU A 199 15.33 -11.81 -18.51
CA LEU A 199 16.00 -11.40 -19.74
C LEU A 199 17.30 -12.18 -19.94
N LEU A 200 18.08 -12.42 -18.88
CA LEU A 200 19.27 -13.27 -18.96
C LEU A 200 18.92 -14.72 -19.30
N THR A 201 17.80 -15.27 -18.81
CA THR A 201 17.35 -16.63 -19.20
C THR A 201 16.93 -16.69 -20.67
N LEU A 202 16.26 -15.66 -21.18
CA LEU A 202 15.94 -15.55 -22.61
C LEU A 202 17.21 -15.39 -23.47
N PHE A 203 18.15 -14.55 -23.02
CA PHE A 203 19.42 -14.35 -23.72
C PHE A 203 20.27 -15.62 -23.74
N SER A 204 20.35 -16.34 -22.63
CA SER A 204 21.12 -17.59 -22.55
C SER A 204 20.49 -18.70 -23.38
N ALA A 205 19.16 -18.82 -23.40
CA ALA A 205 18.48 -19.75 -24.30
C ALA A 205 18.77 -19.45 -25.79
N HIS A 206 18.81 -18.17 -26.16
CA HIS A 206 19.13 -17.76 -27.52
C HIS A 206 20.62 -17.98 -27.87
N ALA A 207 21.53 -17.73 -26.94
CA ALA A 207 22.96 -17.98 -27.13
C ALA A 207 23.29 -19.48 -27.29
N ILE A 208 22.59 -20.36 -26.55
CA ILE A 208 22.75 -21.82 -26.67
C ILE A 208 22.28 -22.31 -28.05
N TYR A 209 21.15 -21.78 -28.54
CA TYR A 209 20.65 -22.10 -29.88
C TYR A 209 21.67 -21.71 -30.97
N GLN A 210 22.26 -20.50 -30.87
CA GLN A 210 23.29 -20.06 -31.80
C GLN A 210 24.59 -20.87 -31.67
N GLY A 211 24.99 -21.25 -30.45
CA GLY A 211 26.16 -22.10 -30.22
C GLY A 211 26.02 -23.49 -30.84
N LEU A 212 24.84 -24.10 -30.76
CA LEU A 212 24.52 -25.39 -31.40
C LEU A 212 24.57 -25.31 -32.92
N GLN A 213 24.13 -24.19 -33.52
CA GLN A 213 24.24 -23.99 -34.97
C GLN A 213 25.69 -23.90 -35.43
N ILE A 214 26.54 -23.16 -34.72
CA ILE A 214 27.96 -23.01 -35.07
C ILE A 214 28.71 -24.33 -34.86
N ALA A 215 28.40 -25.08 -33.79
CA ALA A 215 28.98 -26.39 -33.56
C ALA A 215 28.57 -27.41 -34.63
N GLY A 216 27.34 -27.32 -35.14
CA GLY A 216 26.85 -28.15 -36.25
C GLY A 216 27.54 -27.90 -37.59
N TRP A 217 28.27 -26.80 -37.76
CA TRP A 217 29.08 -26.54 -38.96
C TRP A 217 30.46 -27.19 -38.93
N TRP A 218 30.88 -27.69 -37.76
CA TRP A 218 32.19 -28.32 -37.57
C TRP A 218 32.13 -29.86 -37.52
N VAL A 219 30.95 -30.45 -37.73
CA VAL A 219 30.71 -31.90 -37.89
C VAL A 219 30.37 -32.18 -39.35
#